data_AF-A0A2C9KIC7-F1
#
_entry.id   AF-A0A2C9KIC7-F1
#
_cell.length_a   1.000
_cell.length_b   1.000
_cell.length_c   1.000
_cell.angle_alpha   90.00
_cell.angle_beta   90.00
_cell.angle_gamma   90.00
#
_symmetry.space_group_name_H-M   'P 1'
#
loop_
_entity.id
_entity.type
_entity.pdbx_description
1 polymer ?
#
loop_
_entity_poly.entity_id
_entity_poly.type
_entity_poly.pdbx_seq_one_letter_code
_entity_poly.pdbx_strand_id
1 'polypeptide(L)'
;FLLMEGHLQRLKKFLKPPCHRINWYSLVIQDIISKFNSQLNIFNGVVKAIERLSMDILNILNQIENLHLFKMRAPLYEGHLYSCKEVFNFAFTQRDIDVDHVAKQVSCIGVLITKMETTIAGSSVPDTHSPNYIRFCSYWERMIFKSINEMVLKNLRWFIYHFKRDEPYFSVEALLAPPDVILVPQSNDIYNTAMSSVRDMVARTKRFIRWLQGSCTEAPPQKVKFQDEPYIFSYYTDIISNQEILDLVAECEEVVVKAVVNVHKYMSVWKRYRQLWRGDK
;
A
#
# COMPACT_ATOMS: atom_id res chain seq x y z
N PHE A 1 -23.58 -3.81 8.70
CA PHE A 1 -24.94 -4.15 9.16
C PHE A 1 -25.37 -3.45 10.45
N LEU A 2 -24.59 -3.48 11.54
CA LEU A 2 -24.95 -2.82 12.83
C LEU A 2 -25.31 -1.33 12.71
N LEU A 3 -24.61 -0.56 11.88
CA LEU A 3 -24.86 0.88 11.71
C LEU A 3 -26.21 1.21 11.05
N MET A 4 -26.73 0.33 10.18
CA MET A 4 -28.01 0.54 9.47
C MET A 4 -29.22 -0.04 10.22
N GLU A 5 -28.97 -0.72 11.34
CA GLU A 5 -30.01 -1.39 12.13
C GLU A 5 -30.99 -0.37 12.71
N GLY A 6 -30.53 0.81 13.12
CA GLY A 6 -31.38 1.91 13.58
C GLY A 6 -32.34 2.41 12.51
N HIS A 7 -31.88 2.54 11.26
CA HIS A 7 -32.72 2.92 10.12
C HIS A 7 -33.76 1.84 9.79
N LEU A 8 -33.35 0.57 9.79
CA LEU A 8 -34.26 -0.56 9.59
C LEU A 8 -35.31 -0.65 10.70
N GLN A 9 -34.93 -0.38 11.95
CA GLN A 9 -35.87 -0.35 13.08
C GLN A 9 -36.85 0.83 12.97
N ARG A 10 -36.40 2.02 12.54
CA ARG A 10 -37.31 3.16 12.26
C ARG A 10 -38.31 2.82 11.17
N LEU A 11 -37.85 2.21 10.08
CA LEU A 11 -38.72 1.80 8.97
C LEU A 11 -39.73 0.73 9.42
N LYS A 12 -39.29 -0.25 10.22
CA LYS A 12 -40.17 -1.26 10.84
C LYS A 12 -41.18 -0.65 11.83
N LYS A 13 -40.78 0.34 12.63
CA LYS A 13 -41.67 1.06 13.55
C LYS A 13 -42.73 1.88 12.81
N PHE A 14 -42.39 2.42 11.64
CA PHE A 14 -43.35 3.15 10.81
C PHE A 14 -44.42 2.23 10.20
N LEU A 15 -44.04 0.99 9.85
CA LEU A 15 -44.95 -0.01 9.27
C LEU A 15 -45.91 -0.66 10.28
N LYS A 16 -45.51 -0.86 11.54
CA LYS A 16 -46.31 -1.63 12.52
C LYS A 16 -47.69 -1.04 12.85
N PRO A 17 -47.84 0.27 13.17
CA PRO A 17 -49.13 0.84 13.59
C PRO A 17 -50.21 0.85 12.49
N PRO A 18 -49.90 1.22 11.22
CA PRO A 18 -50.87 1.16 10.12
C PRO A 18 -51.39 -0.25 9.86
N CYS A 19 -50.53 -1.27 9.92
CA CYS A 19 -50.88 -2.65 9.60
C CYS A 19 -51.81 -3.33 10.63
N HIS A 20 -52.02 -2.74 11.81
CA HIS A 20 -52.87 -3.34 12.86
C HIS A 20 -54.14 -2.53 13.17
N ARG A 21 -54.23 -1.26 12.75
CA ARG A 21 -55.32 -0.35 13.16
C ARG A 21 -56.17 0.18 12.01
N ILE A 22 -55.82 -0.09 10.76
CA ILE A 22 -56.45 0.52 9.59
C ILE A 22 -57.31 -0.51 8.87
N ASN A 23 -58.59 -0.17 8.65
CA ASN A 23 -59.48 -0.92 7.79
C ASN A 23 -59.36 -0.43 6.33
N TRP A 24 -59.71 -1.28 5.36
CA TRP A 24 -59.58 -1.01 3.93
C TRP A 24 -60.36 0.22 3.41
N TYR A 25 -61.23 0.80 4.24
CA TYR A 25 -62.04 1.99 3.94
C TYR A 25 -61.42 3.30 4.45
N SER A 26 -60.26 3.24 5.11
CA SER A 26 -59.63 4.44 5.65
C SER A 26 -59.08 5.34 4.52
N LEU A 27 -59.60 6.56 4.45
CA LEU A 27 -59.14 7.60 3.53
C LEU A 27 -57.67 8.00 3.74
N VAL A 28 -57.07 7.61 4.88
CA VAL A 28 -55.69 7.93 5.28
C VAL A 28 -54.66 6.96 4.67
N ILE A 29 -55.11 5.87 4.02
CA ILE A 29 -54.20 4.86 3.44
C ILE A 29 -53.25 5.48 2.40
N GLN A 30 -53.75 6.36 1.54
CA GLN A 30 -52.94 7.03 0.52
C GLN A 30 -51.86 7.94 1.14
N ASP A 31 -52.18 8.65 2.21
CA ASP A 31 -51.23 9.50 2.94
C ASP A 31 -50.16 8.68 3.67
N ILE A 32 -50.50 7.47 4.13
CA ILE A 32 -49.54 6.57 4.76
C ILE A 32 -48.61 5.95 3.72
N ILE A 33 -49.15 5.53 2.57
CA ILE A 33 -48.35 5.02 1.45
C ILE A 33 -47.38 6.10 0.96
N SER A 34 -47.84 7.34 0.79
CA SER A 34 -46.98 8.44 0.35
C SER A 34 -45.86 8.75 1.35
N LYS A 35 -46.18 8.80 2.66
CA LYS A 35 -45.17 8.96 3.73
C LYS A 35 -44.20 7.78 3.79
N PHE A 36 -44.69 6.55 3.62
CA PHE A 36 -43.84 5.36 3.62
C PHE A 36 -42.89 5.35 2.43
N ASN A 37 -43.39 5.65 1.22
CA ASN A 37 -42.56 5.77 0.02
C ASN A 37 -41.51 6.87 0.18
N SER A 38 -41.85 8.00 0.82
CA SER A 38 -40.87 9.04 1.15
C SER A 38 -39.77 8.53 2.08
N GLN A 39 -40.11 7.81 3.15
CA GLN A 39 -39.12 7.22 4.07
C GLN A 39 -38.26 6.14 3.41
N LEU A 40 -38.85 5.32 2.53
CA LEU A 40 -38.11 4.35 1.72
C LEU A 40 -37.11 5.04 0.79
N ASN A 41 -37.50 6.14 0.14
CA ASN A 41 -36.62 6.89 -0.74
C ASN A 41 -35.43 7.49 0.02
N ILE A 42 -35.65 8.02 1.23
CA ILE A 42 -34.57 8.51 2.11
C ILE A 42 -33.62 7.36 2.47
N PHE A 43 -34.16 6.21 2.90
CA PHE A 43 -33.37 5.03 3.25
C PHE A 43 -32.52 4.55 2.06
N ASN A 44 -33.12 4.45 0.88
CA ASN A 44 -32.43 4.07 -0.35
C ASN A 44 -31.31 5.08 -0.70
N GLY A 45 -31.55 6.38 -0.50
CA GLY A 45 -30.53 7.41 -0.67
C GLY A 45 -29.33 7.21 0.27
N VAL A 46 -29.57 6.91 1.54
CA VAL A 46 -28.52 6.62 2.53
C VAL A 46 -27.73 5.37 2.14
N VAL A 47 -28.40 4.28 1.75
CA VAL A 47 -27.74 3.05 1.30
C VAL A 47 -26.82 3.31 0.11
N LYS A 48 -27.33 3.97 -0.94
CA LYS A 48 -26.54 4.30 -2.14
C LYS A 48 -25.33 5.19 -1.81
N ALA A 49 -25.48 6.13 -0.89
CA ALA A 49 -24.38 6.98 -0.45
C ALA A 49 -23.29 6.18 0.27
N ILE A 50 -23.69 5.25 1.16
CA ILE A 50 -22.76 4.36 1.87
C ILE A 50 -22.04 3.42 0.90
N GLU A 51 -22.76 2.83 -0.06
CA GLU A 51 -22.16 1.96 -1.08
C GLU A 51 -21.11 2.71 -1.89
N ARG A 52 -21.42 3.93 -2.34
CA ARG A 52 -20.48 4.77 -3.07
C ARG A 52 -19.23 5.10 -2.25
N LEU A 53 -19.40 5.58 -1.02
CA LEU A 53 -18.27 5.89 -0.14
C LEU A 53 -17.42 4.65 0.17
N SER A 54 -18.06 3.47 0.30
CA SER A 54 -17.34 2.21 0.49
C SER A 54 -16.53 1.84 -0.75
N MET A 55 -17.09 2.01 -1.95
CA MET A 55 -16.36 1.79 -3.20
C MET A 55 -15.17 2.74 -3.34
N ASP A 56 -15.32 4.01 -2.96
CA ASP A 56 -14.23 4.98 -2.99
C ASP A 56 -13.07 4.55 -2.08
N ILE A 57 -13.37 4.06 -0.86
CA ILE A 57 -12.35 3.51 0.06
C ILE A 57 -11.70 2.26 -0.53
N LEU A 58 -12.50 1.32 -1.05
CA LEU A 58 -11.99 0.08 -1.65
C LEU A 58 -11.07 0.36 -2.86
N ASN A 59 -11.37 1.38 -3.66
CA ASN A 59 -10.52 1.81 -4.76
C ASN A 59 -9.15 2.31 -4.27
N ILE A 60 -9.12 3.09 -3.18
CA ILE A 60 -7.87 3.53 -2.56
C ILE A 60 -7.08 2.32 -2.05
N LEU A 61 -7.73 1.39 -1.36
CA LEU A 61 -7.10 0.15 -0.87
C LEU A 61 -6.50 -0.68 -2.01
N ASN A 62 -7.21 -0.79 -3.13
CA ASN A 62 -6.73 -1.50 -4.32
C ASN A 62 -5.54 -0.78 -4.98
N GLN A 63 -5.48 0.55 -4.93
CA GLN A 63 -4.33 1.33 -5.42
C GLN A 63 -3.10 1.11 -4.55
N ILE A 64 -3.26 1.04 -3.22
CA ILE A 64 -2.17 0.66 -2.30
C ILE A 64 -1.67 -0.74 -2.64
N GLU A 65 -2.58 -1.72 -2.69
CA GLU A 65 -2.25 -3.14 -2.83
C GLU A 65 -1.50 -3.45 -4.13
N ASN A 66 -1.75 -2.69 -5.19
CA ASN A 66 -1.14 -2.89 -6.52
C ASN A 66 -0.05 -1.86 -6.85
N LEU A 67 0.39 -1.07 -5.87
CA LEU A 67 1.46 -0.10 -6.07
C LEU A 67 2.77 -0.82 -6.39
N HIS A 68 3.33 -0.56 -7.56
CA HIS A 68 4.60 -1.13 -7.98
C HIS A 68 5.78 -0.22 -7.62
N LEU A 69 6.67 -0.71 -6.75
CA LEU A 69 7.77 0.04 -6.16
C LEU A 69 9.12 -0.26 -6.80
N PHE A 70 9.22 -1.13 -7.80
CA PHE A 70 10.47 -1.39 -8.54
C PHE A 70 10.37 -0.98 -10.00
N LYS A 71 9.73 0.17 -10.26
CA LYS A 71 9.52 0.70 -11.61
C LYS A 71 10.85 0.83 -12.35
N MET A 72 10.83 0.40 -13.62
CA MET A 72 11.96 0.47 -14.52
C MET A 72 11.75 1.57 -15.54
N ARG A 73 12.84 2.23 -15.95
CA ARG A 73 12.82 3.19 -17.05
C ARG A 73 12.68 2.44 -18.37
N ALA A 74 11.94 3.00 -19.32
CA ALA A 74 11.87 2.48 -20.68
C ALA A 74 13.28 2.46 -21.32
N PRO A 75 13.64 1.41 -22.08
CA PRO A 75 14.93 1.35 -22.74
C PRO A 75 15.04 2.46 -23.81
N LEU A 76 16.26 2.98 -24.03
CA LEU A 76 16.50 4.03 -25.04
C LEU A 76 16.29 3.50 -26.47
N TYR A 77 16.55 2.22 -26.68
CA TYR A 77 16.37 1.47 -27.92
C TYR A 77 16.23 -0.01 -27.57
N GLU A 78 15.79 -0.84 -28.51
CA GLU A 78 15.58 -2.27 -28.27
C GLU A 78 16.84 -2.97 -27.74
N GLY A 79 16.71 -3.68 -26.61
CA GLY A 79 17.84 -4.35 -25.94
C GLY A 79 18.74 -3.44 -25.08
N HIS A 80 18.48 -2.13 -24.99
CA HIS A 80 19.27 -1.26 -24.10
C HIS A 80 19.04 -1.59 -22.62
N LEU A 81 20.14 -1.78 -21.88
CA LEU A 81 20.14 -2.05 -20.45
C LEU A 81 20.89 -0.96 -19.69
N TYR A 82 20.20 -0.35 -18.73
CA TYR A 82 20.80 0.60 -17.78
C TYR A 82 21.70 -0.12 -16.78
N SER A 83 22.65 0.62 -16.20
CA SER A 83 23.52 0.10 -15.15
C SER A 83 22.75 -0.19 -13.85
N CYS A 84 23.32 -1.03 -12.99
CA CYS A 84 22.75 -1.34 -11.67
C CYS A 84 22.35 -0.08 -10.87
N LYS A 85 23.22 0.93 -10.84
CA LYS A 85 22.97 2.18 -10.11
C LYS A 85 21.82 2.98 -10.73
N GLU A 86 21.76 3.09 -12.05
CA GLU A 86 20.70 3.84 -12.75
C GLU A 86 19.33 3.21 -12.54
N VAL A 87 19.22 1.88 -12.64
CA VAL A 87 17.95 1.16 -12.42
C VAL A 87 17.41 1.42 -11.02
N PHE A 88 18.24 1.25 -9.99
CA PHE A 88 17.78 1.41 -8.61
C PHE A 88 17.58 2.88 -8.19
N ASN A 89 18.35 3.83 -8.75
CA ASN A 89 18.13 5.26 -8.51
C ASN A 89 16.82 5.76 -9.13
N PHE A 90 16.47 5.26 -10.32
CA PHE A 90 15.19 5.55 -10.94
C PHE A 90 14.03 5.01 -10.09
N ALA A 91 14.13 3.75 -9.66
CA ALA A 91 13.13 3.15 -8.77
C ALA A 91 12.98 3.96 -7.47
N PHE A 92 14.08 4.38 -6.84
CA PHE A 92 14.07 5.21 -5.62
C PHE A 92 13.30 6.52 -5.83
N THR A 93 13.60 7.24 -6.91
CA THR A 93 12.96 8.53 -7.22
C THR A 93 11.45 8.35 -7.43
N GLN A 94 11.08 7.29 -8.16
CA GLN A 94 9.69 7.05 -8.48
C GLN A 94 8.87 6.56 -7.27
N ARG A 95 9.48 5.76 -6.38
CA ARG A 95 8.86 5.36 -5.09
C ARG A 95 8.45 6.55 -4.25
N ASP A 96 9.32 7.56 -4.15
CA ASP A 96 9.05 8.73 -3.32
C ASP A 96 7.76 9.44 -3.78
N ILE A 97 7.63 9.65 -5.09
CA ILE A 97 6.45 10.28 -5.71
C ILE A 97 5.21 9.40 -5.53
N ASP A 98 5.32 8.12 -5.85
CA ASP A 98 4.19 7.19 -5.86
C ASP A 98 3.64 6.94 -4.45
N VAL A 99 4.53 6.69 -3.48
CA VAL A 99 4.14 6.44 -2.09
C VAL A 99 3.55 7.69 -1.47
N ASP A 100 4.09 8.87 -1.75
CA ASP A 100 3.52 10.12 -1.23
C ASP A 100 2.13 10.42 -1.80
N HIS A 101 1.91 10.08 -3.07
CA HIS A 101 0.58 10.19 -3.66
C HIS A 101 -0.41 9.27 -2.95
N VAL A 102 -0.07 7.99 -2.80
CA VAL A 102 -0.95 6.99 -2.19
C VAL A 102 -1.14 7.24 -0.69
N ALA A 103 -0.11 7.67 0.04
CA ALA A 103 -0.21 8.02 1.46
C ALA A 103 -1.23 9.15 1.68
N LYS A 104 -1.25 10.19 0.82
CA LYS A 104 -2.28 11.25 0.88
C LYS A 104 -3.69 10.71 0.64
N GLN A 105 -3.84 9.73 -0.25
CA GLN A 105 -5.15 9.09 -0.47
C GLN A 105 -5.59 8.27 0.75
N VAL A 106 -4.66 7.58 1.41
CA VAL A 106 -4.92 6.87 2.68
C VAL A 106 -5.41 7.83 3.75
N SER A 107 -4.79 9.02 3.88
CA SER A 107 -5.25 10.06 4.81
C SER A 107 -6.71 10.49 4.53
N CYS A 108 -7.14 10.47 3.28
CA CYS A 108 -8.54 10.77 2.91
C CYS A 108 -9.54 9.70 3.36
N ILE A 109 -9.12 8.45 3.61
CA ILE A 109 -10.02 7.38 4.05
C ILE A 109 -10.71 7.75 5.37
N GLY A 110 -10.00 8.38 6.31
CA GLY A 110 -10.58 8.81 7.58
C GLY A 110 -11.72 9.83 7.41
N VAL A 111 -11.59 10.73 6.43
CA VAL A 111 -12.63 11.69 6.05
C VAL A 111 -13.83 10.98 5.42
N LEU A 112 -13.60 9.99 4.54
CA LEU A 112 -14.66 9.20 3.91
C LEU A 112 -15.47 8.41 4.94
N ILE A 113 -14.79 7.80 5.92
CA ILE A 113 -15.46 7.07 7.01
C ILE A 113 -16.28 8.02 7.89
N THR A 114 -15.70 9.17 8.24
CA THR A 114 -16.41 10.18 9.03
C THR A 114 -17.67 10.67 8.31
N LYS A 115 -17.56 10.94 7.00
CA LYS A 115 -18.70 11.31 6.15
C LYS A 115 -19.75 10.20 6.06
N MET A 116 -19.31 8.94 6.01
CA MET A 116 -20.20 7.79 6.00
C MET A 116 -21.00 7.71 7.30
N GLU A 117 -20.35 7.89 8.44
CA GLU A 117 -21.03 7.92 9.74
C GLU A 117 -22.04 9.08 9.79
N THR A 118 -21.69 10.30 9.39
CA THR A 118 -22.63 11.43 9.46
C THR A 118 -23.86 11.21 8.58
N THR A 119 -23.66 10.54 7.43
CA THR A 119 -24.75 10.14 6.52
C THR A 119 -25.67 9.11 7.17
N ILE A 120 -25.13 8.20 7.98
CA ILE A 120 -25.89 7.22 8.74
C ILE A 120 -26.58 7.89 9.94
N ALA A 121 -25.92 8.76 10.69
CA ALA A 121 -26.50 9.41 11.85
C ALA A 121 -27.62 10.39 11.45
N GLY A 122 -27.56 10.95 10.24
CA GLY A 122 -28.43 12.05 9.82
C GLY A 122 -28.13 13.34 10.58
N SER A 123 -26.90 13.45 11.11
CA SER A 123 -26.40 14.60 11.86
C SER A 123 -25.27 15.28 11.09
N SER A 124 -24.99 16.54 11.43
CA SER A 124 -23.86 17.29 10.87
C SER A 124 -22.52 16.94 11.51
N VAL A 125 -22.52 16.23 12.65
CA VAL A 125 -21.32 15.88 13.43
C VAL A 125 -21.37 14.39 13.76
N PRO A 126 -20.23 13.68 13.64
CA PRO A 126 -20.17 12.26 13.93
C PRO A 126 -20.19 11.94 15.43
N ASP A 127 -20.85 10.84 15.81
CA ASP A 127 -20.76 10.28 17.16
C ASP A 127 -19.50 9.41 17.29
N THR A 128 -18.37 10.10 17.49
CA THR A 128 -17.04 9.49 17.59
C THR A 128 -16.85 8.60 18.83
N HIS A 129 -17.74 8.72 19.83
CA HIS A 129 -17.68 7.93 21.05
C HIS A 129 -18.54 6.67 21.00
N SER A 130 -19.38 6.51 19.96
CA SER A 130 -20.20 5.32 19.83
C SER A 130 -19.35 4.05 19.67
N PRO A 131 -19.67 2.94 20.36
CA PRO A 131 -18.98 1.67 20.17
C PRO A 131 -19.02 1.16 18.73
N ASN A 132 -20.05 1.54 17.97
CA ASN A 132 -20.20 1.19 16.56
C ASN A 132 -19.21 1.95 15.68
N TYR A 133 -18.99 3.25 15.90
CA TYR A 133 -18.00 4.04 15.18
C TYR A 133 -16.58 3.50 15.42
N ILE A 134 -16.24 3.24 16.69
CA ILE A 134 -14.94 2.67 17.07
C ILE A 134 -14.68 1.35 16.34
N ARG A 135 -15.65 0.42 16.37
CA ARG A 135 -15.54 -0.87 15.64
C ARG A 135 -15.38 -0.67 14.14
N PHE A 136 -16.04 0.34 13.58
CA PHE A 136 -16.00 0.66 12.17
C PHE A 136 -14.65 1.23 11.75
N CYS A 137 -14.08 2.19 12.49
CA CYS A 137 -12.71 2.66 12.25
C CYS A 137 -11.69 1.52 12.37
N SER A 138 -11.77 0.68 13.41
CA SER A 138 -10.86 -0.47 13.56
C SER A 138 -10.98 -1.49 12.41
N TYR A 139 -12.15 -1.65 11.79
CA TYR A 139 -12.28 -2.51 10.61
C TYR A 139 -11.48 -1.95 9.44
N TRP A 140 -11.65 -0.67 9.13
CA TRP A 140 -10.95 -0.04 8.00
C TRP A 140 -9.46 0.11 8.25
N GLU A 141 -9.04 0.37 9.49
CA GLU A 141 -7.63 0.39 9.86
C GLU A 141 -6.95 -0.96 9.56
N ARG A 142 -7.61 -2.08 9.90
CA ARG A 142 -7.13 -3.43 9.53
C ARG A 142 -7.07 -3.64 8.03
N MET A 143 -8.04 -3.11 7.28
CA MET A 143 -8.04 -3.20 5.81
C MET A 143 -6.90 -2.40 5.19
N ILE A 144 -6.62 -1.19 5.70
CA ILE A 144 -5.48 -0.37 5.28
C ILE A 144 -4.17 -1.13 5.54
N PHE A 145 -3.98 -1.65 6.75
CA PHE A 145 -2.80 -2.44 7.09
C PHE A 145 -2.65 -3.65 6.16
N LYS A 146 -3.74 -4.40 5.93
CA LYS A 146 -3.72 -5.55 5.01
C LYS A 146 -3.26 -5.14 3.61
N SER A 147 -3.80 -4.07 3.04
CA SER A 147 -3.42 -3.61 1.70
C SER A 147 -1.96 -3.15 1.62
N ILE A 148 -1.44 -2.48 2.65
CA ILE A 148 -0.01 -2.10 2.74
C ILE A 148 0.87 -3.36 2.84
N ASN A 149 0.46 -4.34 3.65
CA ASN A 149 1.19 -5.59 3.80
C ASN A 149 1.27 -6.37 2.48
N GLU A 150 0.14 -6.54 1.79
CA GLU A 150 0.07 -7.18 0.47
C GLU A 150 0.91 -6.45 -0.58
N MET A 151 0.91 -5.11 -0.57
CA MET A 151 1.78 -4.30 -1.43
C MET A 151 3.27 -4.66 -1.23
N VAL A 152 3.73 -4.75 0.02
CA VAL A 152 5.12 -5.10 0.33
C VAL A 152 5.43 -6.52 -0.15
N LEU A 153 4.57 -7.49 0.17
CA LEU A 153 4.72 -8.90 -0.24
C LEU A 153 4.83 -9.03 -1.77
N LYS A 154 3.92 -8.40 -2.52
CA LYS A 154 3.94 -8.42 -3.99
C LYS A 154 5.24 -7.84 -4.55
N ASN A 155 5.74 -6.73 -3.99
CA ASN A 155 6.97 -6.11 -4.47
C ASN A 155 8.23 -6.92 -4.15
N LEU A 156 8.30 -7.58 -2.98
CA LEU A 156 9.40 -8.51 -2.67
C LEU A 156 9.39 -9.73 -3.59
N ARG A 157 8.23 -10.35 -3.79
CA ARG A 157 8.07 -11.47 -4.74
C ARG A 157 8.43 -11.06 -6.17
N TRP A 158 8.05 -9.86 -6.59
CA TRP A 158 8.42 -9.29 -7.88
C TRP A 158 9.95 -9.17 -8.02
N PHE A 159 10.61 -8.66 -6.98
CA PHE A 159 12.07 -8.49 -6.97
C PHE A 159 12.79 -9.83 -7.09
N ILE A 160 12.38 -10.81 -6.27
CA ILE A 160 12.90 -12.19 -6.32
C ILE A 160 12.73 -12.79 -7.72
N TYR A 161 11.53 -12.66 -8.30
CA TYR A 161 11.25 -13.14 -9.64
C TYR A 161 12.18 -12.53 -10.70
N HIS A 162 12.43 -11.22 -10.64
CA HIS A 162 13.29 -10.51 -11.60
C HIS A 162 14.78 -10.85 -11.47
N PHE A 163 15.24 -11.29 -10.30
CA PHE A 163 16.60 -11.78 -10.11
C PHE A 163 16.76 -13.28 -10.44
N LYS A 164 15.66 -14.04 -10.45
CA LYS A 164 15.67 -15.48 -10.78
C LYS A 164 15.45 -15.76 -12.27
N ARG A 165 14.81 -14.86 -13.01
CA ARG A 165 14.51 -15.04 -14.44
C ARG A 165 15.77 -14.97 -15.31
N ASP A 166 15.69 -15.54 -16.52
CA ASP A 166 16.77 -15.54 -17.51
C ASP A 166 16.87 -14.23 -18.32
N GLU A 167 15.95 -13.28 -18.10
CA GLU A 167 15.99 -11.96 -18.75
C GLU A 167 16.86 -10.98 -17.97
N PRO A 168 17.75 -10.22 -18.64
CA PRO A 168 18.64 -9.30 -17.96
C PRO A 168 17.87 -8.15 -17.28
N TYR A 169 18.25 -7.83 -16.04
CA TYR A 169 17.63 -6.75 -15.27
C TYR A 169 18.40 -5.42 -15.37
N PHE A 170 19.72 -5.48 -15.43
CA PHE A 170 20.63 -4.35 -15.63
C PHE A 170 21.94 -4.82 -16.27
N SER A 171 22.71 -3.89 -16.82
CA SER A 171 24.07 -4.12 -17.30
C SER A 171 25.11 -3.87 -16.19
N VAL A 172 26.23 -4.57 -16.30
CA VAL A 172 27.43 -4.36 -15.46
C VAL A 172 28.62 -4.31 -16.40
N GLU A 173 29.42 -3.26 -16.32
CA GLU A 173 30.60 -3.09 -17.17
C GLU A 173 31.79 -3.86 -16.62
N ALA A 174 32.59 -4.43 -17.51
CA ALA A 174 33.84 -5.11 -17.18
C ALA A 174 35.01 -4.33 -17.79
N LEU A 175 35.85 -3.74 -16.92
CA LEU A 175 37.05 -3.02 -17.33
C LEU A 175 38.28 -3.95 -17.27
N LEU A 176 39.06 -3.95 -18.34
CA LEU A 176 40.36 -4.63 -18.40
C LEU A 176 41.43 -3.68 -17.83
N ALA A 177 41.88 -3.96 -16.61
CA ALA A 177 42.88 -3.17 -15.91
C ALA A 177 44.06 -4.08 -15.55
N PRO A 178 45.09 -4.22 -16.42
CA PRO A 178 46.13 -5.25 -16.28
C PRO A 178 46.79 -5.20 -14.88
N PRO A 179 46.91 -6.33 -14.16
CA PRO A 179 46.64 -7.73 -14.55
C PRO A 179 45.19 -8.20 -14.33
N ASP A 180 44.30 -7.34 -13.86
CA ASP A 180 42.97 -7.66 -13.37
C ASP A 180 41.85 -7.35 -14.37
N VAL A 181 40.68 -7.94 -14.11
CA VAL A 181 39.41 -7.57 -14.76
C VAL A 181 38.48 -7.11 -13.66
N ILE A 182 38.04 -5.86 -13.73
CA ILE A 182 37.31 -5.17 -12.67
C ILE A 182 35.87 -4.93 -13.13
N LEU A 183 34.90 -5.22 -12.26
CA LEU A 183 33.50 -4.88 -12.51
C LEU A 183 33.23 -3.43 -12.10
N VAL A 184 32.45 -2.73 -12.91
CA VAL A 184 31.93 -1.40 -12.62
C VAL A 184 30.40 -1.45 -12.73
N PRO A 185 29.65 -1.35 -11.60
CA PRO A 185 30.14 -1.28 -10.22
C PRO A 185 30.72 -2.62 -9.70
N GLN A 186 31.48 -2.59 -8.60
CA GLN A 186 32.06 -3.81 -8.02
C GLN A 186 30.98 -4.76 -7.47
N SER A 187 31.31 -6.04 -7.30
CA SER A 187 30.40 -7.06 -6.76
C SER A 187 29.71 -6.64 -5.45
N ASN A 188 30.47 -6.07 -4.52
CA ASN A 188 29.93 -5.58 -3.24
C ASN A 188 29.00 -4.38 -3.43
N ASP A 189 29.30 -3.50 -4.38
CA ASP A 189 28.45 -2.35 -4.69
C ASP A 189 27.12 -2.80 -5.33
N ILE A 190 27.14 -3.83 -6.19
CA ILE A 190 25.92 -4.43 -6.76
C ILE A 190 25.04 -4.96 -5.62
N TYR A 191 25.61 -5.78 -4.74
CA TYR A 191 24.91 -6.32 -3.58
C TYR A 191 24.34 -5.20 -2.69
N ASN A 192 25.17 -4.23 -2.32
CA ASN A 192 24.77 -3.12 -1.44
C ASN A 192 23.67 -2.28 -2.07
N THR A 193 23.78 -1.97 -3.37
CA THR A 193 22.78 -1.16 -4.08
C THR A 193 21.44 -1.90 -4.16
N ALA A 194 21.45 -3.17 -4.54
CA ALA A 194 20.25 -4.00 -4.63
C ALA A 194 19.56 -4.15 -3.26
N MET A 195 20.31 -4.53 -2.23
CA MET A 195 19.76 -4.71 -0.87
C MET A 195 19.35 -3.39 -0.22
N SER A 196 20.06 -2.29 -0.50
CA SER A 196 19.62 -0.96 -0.08
C SER A 196 18.30 -0.59 -0.72
N SER A 197 18.09 -0.96 -1.98
CA SER A 197 16.82 -0.73 -2.67
C SER A 197 15.66 -1.51 -2.06
N VAL A 198 15.89 -2.77 -1.66
CA VAL A 198 14.89 -3.59 -0.93
C VAL A 198 14.55 -2.97 0.43
N ARG A 199 15.57 -2.58 1.22
CA ARG A 199 15.37 -1.94 2.52
C ARG A 199 14.63 -0.60 2.42
N ASP A 200 15.00 0.23 1.44
CA ASP A 200 14.31 1.49 1.16
C ASP A 200 12.83 1.27 0.85
N MET A 201 12.50 0.30 -0.01
CA MET A 201 11.13 -0.03 -0.37
C MET A 201 10.27 -0.36 0.86
N VAL A 202 10.78 -1.20 1.77
CA VAL A 202 10.08 -1.52 3.03
C VAL A 202 10.00 -0.28 3.93
N ALA A 203 11.06 0.52 4.01
CA ALA A 203 11.10 1.76 4.79
C ALA A 203 10.11 2.82 4.30
N ARG A 204 9.71 2.80 3.02
CA ARG A 204 8.67 3.71 2.50
C ARG A 204 7.32 3.54 3.18
N THR A 205 7.06 2.39 3.80
CA THR A 205 5.83 2.20 4.59
C THR A 205 5.73 3.11 5.82
N LYS A 206 6.82 3.79 6.22
CA LYS A 206 6.80 4.85 7.24
C LYS A 206 5.91 6.04 6.88
N ARG A 207 5.64 6.26 5.58
CA ARG A 207 4.74 7.34 5.11
C ARG A 207 3.27 7.05 5.42
N PHE A 208 2.90 5.81 5.71
CA PHE A 208 1.54 5.46 6.11
C PHE A 208 1.38 5.58 7.63
N ILE A 209 0.80 6.71 8.05
CA ILE A 209 0.56 7.04 9.46
C ILE A 209 -0.61 6.21 9.99
N ARG A 210 -0.49 5.72 11.22
CA ARG A 210 -1.58 5.00 11.91
C ARG A 210 -2.65 5.94 12.41
N TRP A 211 -3.82 5.39 12.71
CA TRP A 211 -4.83 6.14 13.43
C TRP A 211 -4.62 6.05 14.93
N LEU A 212 -5.15 7.04 15.65
CA LEU A 212 -5.32 6.95 17.09
C LEU A 212 -6.35 5.87 17.39
N GLN A 213 -6.12 5.09 18.45
CA GLN A 213 -6.95 3.95 18.82
C GLN A 213 -8.44 4.30 18.84
N GLY A 214 -9.23 3.58 18.05
CA GLY A 214 -10.69 3.73 17.99
C GLY A 214 -11.17 4.98 17.27
N SER A 215 -10.28 5.69 16.56
CA SER A 215 -10.63 6.84 15.74
C SER A 215 -10.21 6.61 14.29
N CYS A 216 -10.63 7.53 13.43
CA CYS A 216 -10.18 7.62 12.05
C CYS A 216 -9.23 8.83 11.84
N THR A 217 -8.56 9.26 12.92
CA THR A 217 -7.66 10.41 12.94
C THR A 217 -6.21 9.92 13.01
N GLU A 218 -5.36 10.42 12.13
CA GLU A 218 -3.93 10.08 12.13
C GLU A 218 -3.24 10.48 13.43
N ALA A 219 -2.35 9.61 13.90
CA ALA A 219 -1.55 9.84 15.09
C ALA A 219 -0.58 11.01 14.84
N PRO A 220 -0.65 12.10 15.64
CA PRO A 220 0.22 13.23 15.45
C PRO A 220 1.67 12.86 15.79
N PRO A 221 2.67 13.48 15.12
CA PRO A 221 4.08 13.25 15.45
C PRO A 221 4.38 13.58 16.91
N GLN A 222 5.09 12.70 17.61
CA GLN A 222 5.41 12.84 19.03
C GLN A 222 6.85 13.33 19.22
N LYS A 223 7.04 14.40 20.01
CA LYS A 223 8.38 14.81 20.42
C LYS A 223 8.92 13.84 21.47
N VAL A 224 10.01 13.15 21.16
CA VAL A 224 10.68 12.24 22.09
C VAL A 224 11.88 12.95 22.68
N LYS A 225 12.10 12.80 23.99
CA LYS A 225 13.29 13.38 24.65
C LYS A 225 14.55 12.83 23.99
N PHE A 226 15.50 13.71 23.70
CA PHE A 226 16.79 13.38 23.06
C PHE A 226 16.71 12.94 21.59
N GLN A 227 15.59 13.18 20.91
CA GLN A 227 15.48 13.05 19.45
C GLN A 227 15.17 14.42 18.84
N ASP A 228 15.95 14.80 17.82
CA ASP A 228 15.75 16.04 17.06
C ASP A 228 14.53 15.94 16.14
N GLU A 229 14.25 14.74 15.61
CA GLU A 229 13.07 14.47 14.78
C GLU A 229 11.92 13.88 15.58
N PRO A 230 10.66 14.27 15.28
CA PRO A 230 9.50 13.72 15.96
C PRO A 230 9.26 12.26 15.54
N TYR A 231 8.86 11.44 16.51
CA TYR A 231 8.49 10.06 16.28
C TYR A 231 7.13 9.97 15.57
N ILE A 232 7.10 9.24 14.45
CA ILE A 232 5.90 9.03 13.64
C ILE A 232 5.38 7.61 13.87
N PHE A 233 4.15 7.49 14.36
CA PHE A 233 3.46 6.21 14.47
C PHE A 233 2.96 5.76 13.10
N SER A 234 3.70 4.85 12.47
CA SER A 234 3.39 4.31 11.15
C SER A 234 3.15 2.81 11.19
N TYR A 235 2.62 2.25 10.10
CA TYR A 235 2.46 0.80 9.95
C TYR A 235 3.81 0.06 9.81
N TYR A 236 4.90 0.78 9.55
CA TYR A 236 6.24 0.24 9.35
C TYR A 236 6.68 -0.75 10.43
N THR A 237 6.41 -0.47 11.71
CA THR A 237 6.83 -1.34 12.83
C THR A 237 6.22 -2.74 12.75
N ASP A 238 4.97 -2.85 12.31
CA ASP A 238 4.31 -4.16 12.17
C ASP A 238 4.77 -4.85 10.90
N ILE A 239 4.99 -4.08 9.82
CA ILE A 239 5.50 -4.59 8.54
C ILE A 239 6.87 -5.26 8.73
N ILE A 240 7.81 -4.62 9.43
CA ILE A 240 9.13 -5.22 9.67
C ILE A 240 9.12 -6.36 10.68
N SER A 241 8.06 -6.49 11.45
CA SER A 241 7.87 -7.58 12.41
C SER A 241 7.11 -8.77 11.81
N ASN A 242 6.60 -8.63 10.57
CA ASN A 242 5.90 -9.71 9.88
C ASN A 242 6.89 -10.79 9.41
N GLN A 243 6.71 -12.01 9.90
CA GLN A 243 7.57 -13.15 9.55
C GLN A 243 7.64 -13.41 8.05
N GLU A 244 6.52 -13.34 7.33
CA GLU A 244 6.50 -13.59 5.88
C GLU A 244 7.33 -12.54 5.12
N ILE A 245 7.33 -11.29 5.58
CA ILE A 245 8.14 -10.22 5.02
C ILE A 245 9.62 -10.45 5.31
N LEU A 246 9.95 -10.87 6.53
CA LEU A 246 11.33 -11.21 6.91
C LEU A 246 11.88 -12.37 6.06
N ASP A 247 11.09 -13.41 5.85
CA ASP A 247 11.45 -14.57 5.03
C ASP A 247 11.69 -14.16 3.57
N LEU A 248 10.82 -13.32 2.99
CA LEU A 248 11.00 -12.81 1.63
C LEU A 248 12.19 -11.84 1.50
N VAL A 249 12.51 -11.07 2.53
CA VAL A 249 13.71 -10.22 2.55
C VAL A 249 14.98 -11.08 2.59
N ALA A 250 14.98 -12.17 3.35
CA ALA A 250 16.08 -13.14 3.34
C ALA A 250 16.22 -13.81 1.96
N GLU A 251 15.10 -14.20 1.32
CA GLU A 251 15.13 -14.74 -0.04
C GLU A 251 15.64 -13.71 -1.06
N CYS A 252 15.29 -12.43 -0.93
CA CYS A 252 15.87 -11.34 -1.74
C CYS A 252 17.40 -11.30 -1.61
N GLU A 253 17.92 -11.48 -0.40
CA GLU A 253 19.36 -11.52 -0.16
C GLU A 253 20.02 -12.72 -0.84
N GLU A 254 19.44 -13.91 -0.68
CA GLU A 254 19.95 -15.14 -1.29
C GLU A 254 20.05 -15.04 -2.82
N VAL A 255 19.02 -14.50 -3.48
CA VAL A 255 19.04 -14.37 -4.95
C VAL A 255 20.06 -13.35 -5.42
N VAL A 256 20.24 -12.24 -4.70
CA VAL A 256 21.25 -11.22 -5.04
C VAL A 256 22.65 -11.78 -4.84
N VAL A 257 22.93 -12.46 -3.72
CA VAL A 257 24.22 -13.10 -3.46
C VAL A 257 24.53 -14.13 -4.54
N LYS A 258 23.56 -14.98 -4.90
CA LYS A 258 23.72 -15.98 -5.97
C LYS A 258 24.05 -15.33 -7.31
N ALA A 259 23.36 -14.26 -7.67
CA ALA A 259 23.61 -13.51 -8.90
C ALA A 259 25.03 -12.92 -8.91
N VAL A 260 25.44 -12.25 -7.83
CA VAL A 260 26.77 -11.64 -7.70
C VAL A 260 27.89 -12.69 -7.75
N VAL A 261 27.72 -13.84 -7.10
CA VAL A 261 28.67 -14.96 -7.14
C VAL A 261 28.80 -15.51 -8.57
N ASN A 262 27.70 -15.63 -9.31
CA ASN A 262 27.73 -16.09 -10.69
C ASN A 262 28.48 -15.11 -11.60
N VAL A 263 28.25 -13.81 -11.44
CA VAL A 263 29.03 -12.78 -12.15
C VAL A 263 30.52 -12.90 -11.81
N HIS A 264 30.88 -13.06 -10.54
CA HIS A 264 32.28 -13.21 -10.14
C HIS A 264 32.94 -14.48 -10.72
N LYS A 265 32.22 -15.61 -10.72
CA LYS A 265 32.67 -16.86 -11.35
C LYS A 265 32.91 -16.66 -12.85
N TYR A 266 32.00 -16.00 -13.55
CA TYR A 266 32.15 -15.68 -14.96
C TYR A 266 33.40 -14.80 -15.21
N MET A 267 33.59 -13.76 -14.40
CA MET A 267 34.77 -12.87 -14.48
C MET A 267 36.09 -13.59 -14.24
N SER A 268 36.11 -14.62 -13.38
CA SER A 268 37.32 -15.41 -13.10
C SER A 268 37.84 -16.16 -14.34
N VAL A 269 36.97 -16.48 -15.30
CA VAL A 269 37.36 -17.12 -16.57
C VAL A 269 38.26 -16.20 -17.39
N TRP A 270 37.94 -14.90 -17.40
CA TRP A 270 38.70 -13.90 -18.15
C TRP A 270 40.13 -13.75 -17.64
N LYS A 271 40.40 -14.00 -16.35
CA LYS A 271 41.77 -13.98 -15.80
C LYS A 271 42.76 -14.92 -16.51
N ARG A 272 42.27 -15.99 -17.16
CA ARG A 272 43.12 -16.89 -17.98
C ARG A 272 43.72 -16.19 -19.20
N TYR A 273 43.04 -15.19 -19.72
CA TYR A 273 43.45 -14.43 -20.91
C TYR A 273 44.28 -13.19 -20.57
N ARG A 274 44.72 -13.03 -19.31
CA ARG A 274 45.48 -11.86 -18.84
C ARG A 274 46.69 -11.46 -19.69
N GLN A 275 47.25 -12.41 -20.43
CA GLN A 275 48.41 -12.17 -21.29
C GLN A 275 48.06 -11.34 -22.53
N LEU A 276 46.80 -11.32 -22.97
CA LEU A 276 46.35 -10.58 -24.16
C LEU A 276 46.31 -9.07 -23.99
N TRP A 277 46.29 -8.58 -22.74
CA TRP A 277 46.20 -7.15 -22.42
C TRP A 277 47.31 -6.69 -21.46
N ARG A 278 48.32 -7.51 -21.21
CA ARG A 278 49.59 -6.97 -20.71
C ARG A 278 50.15 -6.11 -21.84
N GLY A 279 50.16 -4.80 -21.65
CA GLY A 279 50.63 -3.86 -22.66
C GLY A 279 51.97 -4.31 -23.24
N ASP A 280 52.12 -4.12 -24.55
CA ASP A 280 53.39 -4.35 -25.25
C ASP A 280 54.50 -3.61 -24.50
N LYS A 281 55.57 -4.33 -24.16
CA LYS A 281 56.86 -3.71 -23.85
C LYS A 281 57.62 -3.51 -25.14
#